data_AF-A0A5N7Z7I1-F1
#
_entry.id   AF-A0A5N7Z7I1-F1
#
_cell.length_a   1.000
_cell.length_b   1.000
_cell.length_c   1.000
_cell.angle_alpha   90.00
_cell.angle_beta   90.00
_cell.angle_gamma   90.00
#
_symmetry.space_group_name_H-M   'P 1'
#
loop_
_entity.id
_entity.type
_entity.pdbx_description
1 polymer ?
#
loop_
_entity_poly.entity_id
_entity_poly.type
_entity_poly.pdbx_seq_one_letter_code
_entity_poly.pdbx_strand_id
1 'polypeptide(L)'
;YELGFNASAYYKFNLMENVSVENILNLYSNYLEDPQNVDLDYQLNIVMKINKYLSTNLAFQTIYDDNAFKGFQIRQVLGLGINYGF
;
A
#
# COMPACT_ATOMS: atom_id res chain seq x y z
N TYR A 1 9.53 -28.55 3.19
CA TYR A 1 8.26 -27.98 3.68
C TYR A 1 8.58 -26.58 4.13
N GLU A 2 7.79 -25.59 3.72
CA GLU A 2 7.90 -24.19 4.14
C GLU A 2 6.65 -23.88 4.97
N LEU A 3 6.84 -23.47 6.21
CA LEU A 3 5.79 -23.13 7.17
C LEU A 3 6.03 -21.67 7.48
N GLY A 4 5.09 -20.83 7.06
CA GLY A 4 5.15 -19.40 7.21
C GLY A 4 3.85 -18.85 7.78
N PHE A 5 3.94 -17.64 8.30
CA PHE A 5 2.80 -16.84 8.71
C PHE A 5 2.53 -15.78 7.65
N ASN A 6 1.28 -15.66 7.25
CA ASN A 6 0.81 -14.57 6.42
C ASN A 6 -0.36 -13.89 7.14
N ALA A 7 -0.23 -12.59 7.36
CA ALA A 7 -1.31 -11.75 7.83
C ALA A 7 -1.51 -10.57 6.87
N SER A 8 -2.75 -10.42 6.41
CA SER A 8 -3.17 -9.28 5.60
C SER A 8 -4.23 -8.49 6.35
N ALA A 9 -4.09 -7.16 6.37
CA ALA A 9 -5.09 -6.24 6.84
C ALA A 9 -5.44 -5.26 5.71
N TYR A 10 -6.75 -5.09 5.50
CA TYR A 10 -7.30 -4.18 4.52
C TYR A 10 -8.28 -3.23 5.20
N TYR A 11 -8.07 -1.94 5.03
CA TYR A 11 -8.96 -0.93 5.58
C TYR A 11 -9.17 0.21 4.60
N LYS A 12 -10.43 0.40 4.19
CA LYS A 12 -10.83 1.48 3.30
C LYS A 12 -11.92 2.31 3.95
N PHE A 13 -11.75 3.62 3.89
CA PHE A 13 -12.71 4.57 4.41
C PHE A 13 -12.74 5.83 3.56
N ASN A 14 -13.88 6.52 3.60
CA ASN A 14 -14.02 7.83 2.99
C ASN A 14 -13.65 8.86 4.06
N LEU A 15 -12.52 9.56 3.84
CA LEU A 15 -12.11 10.65 4.71
C LEU A 15 -13.08 11.84 4.55
N MET A 16 -13.52 12.09 3.33
CA MET A 16 -14.52 13.10 2.95
C MET A 16 -15.31 12.62 1.72
N GLU A 17 -16.39 13.30 1.36
CA GLU A 17 -17.26 12.91 0.24
C GLU A 17 -16.51 12.74 -1.11
N ASN A 18 -15.42 13.48 -1.30
CA ASN A 18 -14.59 13.44 -2.50
C ASN A 18 -13.19 12.82 -2.27
N VAL A 19 -12.92 12.27 -1.08
CA VAL A 19 -11.60 11.73 -0.72
C VAL A 19 -11.76 10.36 -0.08
N SER A 20 -11.24 9.35 -0.76
CA SER A 20 -11.18 7.98 -0.24
C SER A 20 -9.75 7.59 0.07
N VAL A 21 -9.58 6.88 1.18
CA VAL A 21 -8.30 6.41 1.67
C VAL A 21 -8.38 4.90 1.84
N GLU A 22 -7.39 4.19 1.30
CA GLU A 22 -7.25 2.74 1.34
C GLU A 22 -5.89 2.39 1.90
N ASN A 23 -5.90 1.55 2.93
CA ASN A 23 -4.72 1.03 3.61
C ASN A 23 -4.67 -0.47 3.40
N ILE A 24 -3.54 -0.97 2.93
CA ILE A 24 -3.28 -2.38 2.74
C ILE A 24 -1.98 -2.68 3.46
N LEU A 25 -2.02 -3.61 4.42
CA LEU A 25 -0.85 -4.09 5.13
C LEU A 25 -0.76 -5.59 4.90
N ASN A 26 0.37 -6.06 4.39
CA ASN A 26 0.70 -7.47 4.26
C ASN A 26 1.97 -7.73 5.05
N LEU A 27 1.90 -8.73 5.93
CA LEU A 27 3.01 -9.21 6.73
C LEU A 27 3.20 -10.68 6.39
N TYR A 28 4.43 -11.03 6.00
CA TYR A 28 4.82 -12.40 5.74
C TYR A 28 6.03 -12.74 6.59
N SER A 29 6.07 -13.95 7.15
CA SER A 29 7.22 -14.44 7.90
C SER A 29 7.43 -15.92 7.61
N ASN A 30 8.67 -16.31 7.33
CA ASN A 30 9.02 -17.71 7.07
C ASN A 30 9.67 -18.32 8.32
N TYR A 31 8.96 -19.24 8.99
CA TYR A 31 9.41 -19.81 10.27
C TYR A 31 10.47 -20.91 10.15
N LEU A 32 10.76 -21.41 8.94
CA LEU A 32 11.64 -22.56 8.74
C LEU A 32 13.12 -22.23 8.52
N GLU A 33 13.46 -20.96 8.30
CA GLU A 33 14.85 -20.50 8.23
C GLU A 33 15.19 -19.53 9.37
N ASP A 34 14.43 -18.44 9.54
CA ASP A 34 14.63 -17.50 10.64
C ASP A 34 13.30 -16.82 11.03
N PRO A 35 12.70 -17.12 12.19
CA PRO A 35 11.42 -16.53 12.62
C PRO A 35 11.46 -15.01 12.85
N GLN A 36 12.64 -14.38 12.75
CA GLN A 36 12.82 -12.93 12.83
C GLN A 36 12.70 -12.24 11.46
N ASN A 37 12.81 -12.97 10.34
CA ASN A 37 12.61 -12.40 9.01
C ASN A 37 11.11 -12.17 8.77
N VAL A 38 10.70 -10.91 8.94
CA VAL A 38 9.34 -10.44 8.65
C VAL A 38 9.40 -9.51 7.46
N ASP A 39 8.79 -9.93 6.36
CA ASP A 39 8.56 -9.09 5.20
C ASP A 39 7.31 -8.25 5.45
N LEU A 40 7.46 -6.94 5.37
CA LEU A 40 6.37 -5.98 5.52
C LEU A 40 6.16 -5.27 4.20
N ASP A 41 4.93 -5.35 3.68
CA ASP A 41 4.45 -4.52 2.58
C ASP A 41 3.27 -3.68 3.06
N TYR A 42 3.48 -2.38 3.19
CA TYR A 42 2.43 -1.44 3.54
C TYR A 42 2.17 -0.47 2.39
N GLN A 43 0.91 -0.38 1.98
CA GLN A 43 0.41 0.48 0.92
C GLN A 43 -0.68 1.41 1.45
N LEU A 44 -0.59 2.67 1.06
CA LEU A 44 -1.56 3.73 1.33
C LEU A 44 -1.95 4.37 0.00
N ASN A 45 -3.21 4.21 -0.39
CA ASN A 45 -3.78 4.80 -1.60
C ASN A 45 -4.81 5.86 -1.21
N ILE A 46 -4.65 7.07 -1.74
CA ILE A 46 -5.55 8.20 -1.52
C ILE A 46 -6.07 8.67 -2.88
N VAL A 47 -7.37 8.48 -3.11
CA VAL A 47 -8.03 8.94 -4.33
C VAL A 47 -8.88 10.16 -3.99
N MET A 48 -8.58 11.27 -4.66
CA MET A 48 -9.23 12.56 -4.51
C MET A 48 -9.92 12.97 -5.80
N LYS A 49 -11.21 13.25 -5.73
CA LYS A 49 -11.97 13.84 -6.83
C LYS A 49 -12.06 15.36 -6.62
N ILE A 50 -11.30 16.12 -7.39
CA ILE A 50 -11.30 17.59 -7.25
C ILE A 50 -12.61 18.16 -7.81
N ASN A 51 -13.00 17.73 -9.02
CA ASN A 51 -14.26 18.10 -9.64
C ASN A 51 -14.67 17.04 -10.70
N LYS A 52 -15.71 17.33 -11.50
CA LYS A 52 -16.14 16.43 -12.58
C LYS A 52 -15.06 16.16 -13.63
N TYR A 53 -14.09 17.06 -13.77
CA TYR A 53 -13.07 17.04 -14.80
C TYR A 53 -11.66 16.72 -14.28
N LEU A 54 -11.44 16.73 -12.97
CA LEU A 54 -10.12 16.59 -12.36
C LEU A 54 -10.16 15.63 -11.19
N SER A 55 -9.22 14.70 -11.19
CA SER A 55 -8.98 13.77 -10.10
C SER A 55 -7.48 13.62 -9.84
N THR A 56 -7.13 13.33 -8.60
CA THR A 56 -5.77 13.06 -8.18
C THR A 56 -5.73 11.73 -7.46
N ASN A 57 -4.68 10.95 -7.68
CA ASN A 57 -4.37 9.76 -6.91
C ASN A 57 -2.99 9.90 -6.30
N LEU A 58 -2.86 9.58 -5.02
CA LEU A 58 -1.59 9.48 -4.32
C LEU A 58 -1.46 8.07 -3.80
N ALA A 59 -0.45 7.34 -4.27
CA ALA A 59 -0.11 6.01 -3.79
C ALA A 59 1.26 6.08 -3.10
N PHE A 60 1.31 5.59 -1.87
CA PHE A 60 2.52 5.43 -1.08
C PHE A 60 2.68 3.95 -0.75
N GLN A 61 3.88 3.43 -0.87
CA GLN A 61 4.19 2.06 -0.47
C GLN A 61 5.55 2.00 0.20
N THR A 62 5.65 1.21 1.25
CA THR A 62 6.91 0.86 1.88
C THR A 62 7.02 -0.66 1.94
N ILE A 63 8.17 -1.16 1.50
CA ILE A 63 8.52 -2.58 1.58
C ILE A 63 9.76 -2.68 2.46
N TYR A 64 9.71 -3.59 3.42
CA TYR A 64 10.82 -4.00 4.27
C TYR A 64 11.03 -5.50 4.08
N ASP A 65 12.25 -5.89 3.76
CA ASP A 65 12.67 -7.28 3.55
C ASP A 65 13.98 -7.46 4.32
N ASP A 66 13.98 -8.32 5.33
CA ASP A 66 15.12 -8.47 6.24
C ASP A 66 16.25 -9.32 5.61
N ASN A 67 15.96 -10.03 4.52
CA ASN A 67 16.81 -11.07 3.93
C ASN A 67 17.52 -10.63 2.64
N ALA A 68 16.85 -9.85 1.77
CA ALA A 68 17.38 -9.45 0.46
C ALA A 68 18.01 -8.05 0.42
N PHE A 69 17.51 -7.10 1.23
CA PHE A 69 18.03 -5.72 1.30
C PHE A 69 17.83 -5.17 2.71
N LYS A 70 18.92 -4.95 3.47
CA LYS A 70 18.89 -4.24 4.76
C LYS A 70 18.54 -2.74 4.62
N GLY A 71 17.39 -2.43 4.03
CA GLY A 71 16.97 -1.07 3.71
C GLY A 71 15.48 -0.99 3.45
N PHE A 72 14.84 0.04 3.99
CA PHE A 72 13.46 0.37 3.69
C PHE A 72 13.35 0.87 2.24
N GLN A 73 12.61 0.14 1.39
CA GLN A 73 12.27 0.62 0.06
C GLN A 73 10.96 1.40 0.10
N ILE A 74 11.02 2.70 -0.17
CA ILE A 74 9.85 3.58 -0.20
C ILE A 74 9.54 3.95 -1.66
N ARG A 75 8.27 3.78 -2.06
CA ARG A 75 7.73 4.17 -3.36
C ARG A 75 6.61 5.17 -3.17
N GLN A 76 6.64 6.25 -3.94
CA GLN A 76 5.61 7.29 -3.94
C GLN A 76 5.19 7.59 -5.37
N VAL A 77 3.89 7.64 -5.63
CA VAL A 77 3.31 7.94 -6.93
C VAL A 77 2.24 9.00 -6.75
N LEU A 78 2.37 10.10 -7.47
CA LEU A 78 1.34 11.14 -7.57
C LEU A 78 0.82 11.18 -9.01
N GLY A 79 -0.45 10.83 -9.18
CA GLY A 79 -1.14 10.87 -10.46
C GLY A 79 -2.15 12.02 -10.51
N LEU A 80 -2.11 12.80 -11.58
CA LEU A 80 -3.14 13.79 -11.91
C LEU A 80 -3.89 13.31 -13.16
N GLY A 81 -5.22 13.26 -13.09
CA GLY A 81 -6.09 12.77 -14.14
C GLY A 81 -7.11 13.82 -14.57
N ILE A 82 -7.31 13.93 -15.88
CA ILE A 82 -8.38 14.72 -16.49
C ILE A 82 -9.50 13.77 -16.88
N ASN A 83 -10.70 14.02 -16.37
CA ASN A 83 -11.91 13.28 -16.70
C ASN A 83 -12.72 14.07 -17.73
N TYR A 84 -12.98 13.49 -18.90
CA TYR A 84 -13.86 14.10 -19.90
C TYR A 84 -15.06 13.18 -20.11
N GLY A 85 -16.24 13.63 -19.67
CA GLY A 85 -17.51 12.93 -19.87
C GLY A 85 -18.37 13.73 -20.85
N PHE A 86 -18.85 13.07 -21.91
CA PHE A 86 -19.92 13.56 -22.79
C PHE A 86 -21.28 13.50 -22.08
#